data_AF-A0A958AYA2-F1
#
_entry.id   AF-A0A958AYA2-F1
#
_cell.length_a   1.000
_cell.length_b   1.000
_cell.length_c   1.000
_cell.angle_alpha   90.00
_cell.angle_beta   90.00
_cell.angle_gamma   90.00
#
_symmetry.space_group_name_H-M   'P 1'
#
loop_
_entity.id
_entity.type
_entity.pdbx_description
1 polymer ?
#
loop_
_entity_poly.entity_id
_entity_poly.type
_entity_poly.pdbx_seq_one_letter_code
_entity_poly.pdbx_strand_id
1 'polypeptide(L)'
;MIMKRTVLLGLLIALVLTALPMAGMTSAAEAGSLNSGEQQCVYHTVRFGQTLSGIASYYGVNMWTIAQRNGIWNPNRIYAGQTLLIYCYTPKPPPPPKPPPPKPQPQPPYQPCTPNCPGNSGGYVPPPSQPGDGTASSCSIQPQNGFGTVWFNNANVRQQLGCPTTSEQGFSGYQQWFHNGFVVANDSNGTIYVMYNNGTWQQFQNTWTPSDPVYNSNLLPPPGWCQPEYGIGKVWRNQDNVSQKLGWGKAPQQATTGTTQQYQGGMMLWTSSTGVWVLYNNGTFQHFS
;
A
#
# COMPACT_ATOMS: atom_id res chain seq x y z
N MET A 1 49.23 69.92 42.71
CA MET A 1 50.58 69.54 42.24
C MET A 1 50.41 68.79 40.92
N ILE A 2 50.64 69.50 39.80
CA ILE A 2 51.08 69.03 38.45
C ILE A 2 50.24 67.89 37.81
N MET A 3 49.27 68.11 36.90
CA MET A 3 49.27 68.76 35.56
C MET A 3 50.02 67.98 34.45
N LYS A 4 49.28 67.60 33.38
CA LYS A 4 49.65 67.35 31.95
C LYS A 4 48.66 66.32 31.37
N ARG A 5 47.98 66.41 30.21
CA ARG A 5 48.00 67.16 28.93
C ARG A 5 46.64 66.82 28.25
N THR A 6 45.67 67.66 27.89
CA THR A 6 45.55 68.60 26.73
C THR A 6 46.28 68.10 25.47
N VAL A 7 45.71 67.90 24.26
CA VAL A 7 44.69 68.60 23.44
C VAL A 7 44.29 67.64 22.29
N LEU A 8 43.04 67.64 21.81
CA LEU A 8 42.77 67.61 20.37
C LEU A 8 41.38 68.21 20.06
N LEU A 9 41.43 69.16 19.14
CA LEU A 9 40.44 70.14 18.73
C LEU A 9 39.90 69.70 17.38
N GLY A 10 38.57 69.73 17.18
CA GLY A 10 37.91 69.44 15.91
C GLY A 10 36.54 70.11 15.80
N LEU A 11 36.56 71.34 15.26
CA LEU A 11 35.50 72.16 14.64
C LEU A 11 34.50 71.34 13.76
N LEU A 12 33.26 71.71 13.39
CA LEU A 12 32.37 72.90 13.45
C LEU A 12 30.99 72.52 12.81
N ILE A 13 29.89 73.21 13.23
CA ILE A 13 28.73 73.72 12.43
C ILE A 13 27.79 72.70 11.72
N ALA A 14 26.47 72.85 11.55
CA ALA A 14 25.33 73.54 12.17
C ALA A 14 24.06 73.14 11.35
N LEU A 15 22.95 72.88 12.05
CA LEU A 15 21.58 73.36 11.78
C LEU A 15 20.95 73.23 10.37
N VAL A 16 19.91 72.38 10.22
CA VAL A 16 18.70 72.67 9.41
C VAL A 16 17.44 72.03 10.03
N LEU A 17 16.40 72.85 10.11
CA LEU A 17 15.06 72.68 10.66
C LEU A 17 14.09 72.08 9.61
N THR A 18 13.25 71.09 9.93
CA THR A 18 11.98 70.85 9.23
C THR A 18 10.90 70.34 10.19
N ALA A 19 9.65 70.71 9.91
CA ALA A 19 8.48 70.61 10.77
C ALA A 19 7.37 69.74 10.15
N LEU A 20 6.46 69.24 11.01
CA LEU A 20 5.07 68.79 10.77
C LEU A 20 4.85 67.39 10.12
N PRO A 21 3.61 66.83 10.11
CA PRO A 21 2.83 66.30 11.24
C PRO A 21 2.25 64.89 10.92
N MET A 22 1.38 64.35 11.80
CA MET A 22 0.37 63.30 11.54
C MET A 22 0.84 61.86 11.23
N ALA A 23 0.42 60.92 12.09
CA ALA A 23 -0.57 59.89 11.75
C ALA A 23 -0.75 58.94 12.93
N GLY A 24 -1.99 58.74 13.36
CA GLY A 24 -2.34 57.70 14.31
C GLY A 24 -1.98 56.34 13.74
N MET A 25 -1.27 55.54 14.53
CA MET A 25 -1.18 54.10 14.31
C MET A 25 -2.10 53.43 15.31
N THR A 26 -3.33 53.21 14.86
CA THR A 26 -4.17 52.11 15.31
C THR A 26 -3.32 50.84 15.38
N SER A 27 -3.18 50.23 16.56
CA SER A 27 -2.77 48.83 16.66
C SER A 27 -3.84 47.99 15.99
N ALA A 28 -3.61 47.66 14.72
CA ALA A 28 -4.18 46.48 14.12
C ALA A 28 -3.61 45.27 14.88
N ALA A 29 -4.50 44.36 15.25
CA ALA A 29 -4.16 43.09 15.86
C ALA A 29 -3.02 42.40 15.09
N GLU A 30 -1.91 42.12 15.77
CA GLU A 30 -0.97 41.09 15.33
C GLU A 30 -1.66 39.74 15.55
N ALA A 31 -2.50 39.37 14.59
CA ALA A 31 -2.87 37.98 14.37
C ALA A 31 -1.56 37.21 14.17
N GLY A 32 -1.25 36.34 15.13
CA GLY A 32 -0.03 35.55 15.16
C GLY A 32 0.28 34.93 13.81
N SER A 33 1.50 35.17 13.34
CA SER A 33 2.11 34.52 12.20
C SER A 33 2.12 33.01 12.42
N LEU A 34 1.20 32.29 11.75
CA LEU A 34 1.21 30.83 11.71
C LEU A 34 2.36 30.37 10.82
N ASN A 35 3.50 30.05 11.44
CA ASN A 35 4.58 29.30 10.81
C ASN A 35 4.05 27.96 10.29
N SER A 36 3.62 27.95 9.04
CA SER A 36 3.15 26.76 8.33
C SER A 36 4.37 25.94 7.90
N GLY A 37 4.87 25.08 8.78
CA GLY A 37 5.98 24.19 8.45
C GLY A 37 6.66 23.46 9.61
N GLU A 38 6.26 23.70 10.87
CA GLU A 38 6.94 23.04 11.99
C GLU A 38 6.56 21.55 12.08
N GLN A 39 7.56 20.68 11.93
CA GLN A 39 7.42 19.23 11.99
C GLN A 39 7.03 18.80 13.41
N GLN A 40 5.83 18.23 13.58
CA GLN A 40 5.34 17.73 14.86
C GLN A 40 5.74 16.28 15.05
N CYS A 41 6.32 15.94 16.20
CA CYS A 41 6.80 14.59 16.50
C CYS A 41 6.08 13.99 17.70
N VAL A 42 5.76 12.71 17.62
CA VAL A 42 5.12 11.92 18.67
C VAL A 42 6.14 10.98 19.29
N TYR A 43 6.22 11.02 20.62
CA TYR A 43 7.12 10.18 21.42
C TYR A 43 6.34 9.24 22.34
N HIS A 44 6.91 8.08 22.65
CA HIS A 44 6.37 7.13 23.62
C HIS A 44 7.44 6.69 24.61
N THR A 45 7.16 6.78 25.91
CA THR A 45 8.03 6.23 26.95
C THR A 45 7.64 4.79 27.24
N VAL A 46 8.57 3.86 26.99
CA VAL A 46 8.39 2.41 27.18
C VAL A 46 8.08 2.11 28.65
N ARG A 47 7.03 1.32 28.89
CA ARG A 47 6.63 0.81 30.21
C ARG A 47 7.12 -0.62 30.39
N PHE A 48 7.20 -1.07 31.65
CA PHE A 48 7.56 -2.45 31.97
C PHE A 48 6.62 -3.43 31.25
N GLY A 49 7.20 -4.45 30.60
CA GLY A 49 6.45 -5.47 29.86
C GLY A 49 6.06 -5.11 28.42
N GLN A 50 6.33 -3.88 27.95
CA GLN A 50 6.09 -3.54 26.54
C GLN A 50 7.23 -4.02 25.63
N THR A 51 6.87 -4.46 24.43
CA THR A 51 7.81 -4.77 23.35
C THR A 51 7.76 -3.69 22.27
N LEU A 52 8.83 -3.55 21.50
CA LEU A 52 8.86 -2.55 20.42
C LEU A 52 7.77 -2.84 19.39
N SER A 53 7.47 -4.13 19.14
CA SER A 53 6.40 -4.57 18.24
C SER A 53 5.02 -4.17 18.75
N GLY A 54 4.73 -4.38 20.04
CA GLY A 54 3.46 -3.98 20.64
C GLY A 54 3.24 -2.47 20.63
N ILE A 55 4.30 -1.70 20.90
CA ILE A 55 4.26 -0.23 20.81
C ILE A 55 4.01 0.21 19.37
N ALA A 56 4.68 -0.41 18.39
CA ALA A 56 4.49 -0.09 16.98
C ALA A 56 3.05 -0.35 16.52
N SER A 57 2.50 -1.51 16.88
CA SER A 57 1.11 -1.87 16.60
C SER A 57 0.13 -0.88 17.23
N TYR A 58 0.36 -0.44 18.47
CA TYR A 58 -0.49 0.55 19.14
C TYR A 58 -0.56 1.88 18.38
N TYR A 59 0.54 2.31 17.78
CA TYR A 59 0.60 3.55 17.00
C TYR A 59 0.34 3.38 15.51
N GLY A 60 0.05 2.15 15.05
CA GLY A 60 -0.15 1.85 13.62
C GLY A 60 1.08 2.11 12.76
N VAL A 61 2.28 2.03 13.34
CA VAL A 61 3.56 2.23 12.64
C VAL A 61 4.37 0.94 12.63
N ASN A 62 5.31 0.80 11.70
CA ASN A 62 6.18 -0.36 11.67
C ASN A 62 7.24 -0.28 12.79
N MET A 63 7.42 -1.39 13.52
CA MET A 63 8.39 -1.51 14.62
C MET A 63 9.80 -1.13 14.21
N TRP A 64 10.23 -1.56 13.02
CA TRP A 64 11.56 -1.28 12.49
C TRP A 64 11.74 0.19 12.16
N THR A 65 10.67 0.91 11.79
CA THR A 65 10.72 2.36 11.63
C THR A 65 10.96 3.06 12.96
N ILE A 66 10.34 2.62 14.05
CA ILE A 66 10.64 3.13 15.39
C ILE A 66 12.09 2.78 15.75
N ALA A 67 12.52 1.54 15.50
CA ALA A 67 13.89 1.11 15.80
C ALA A 67 14.93 1.98 15.12
N GLN A 68 14.79 2.20 13.81
CA GLN A 68 15.68 3.02 13.01
C GLN A 68 15.72 4.49 13.49
N ARG A 69 14.55 5.10 13.74
CA ARG A 69 14.44 6.49 14.24
C ARG A 69 15.10 6.70 15.60
N ASN A 70 15.22 5.64 16.39
CA ASN A 70 15.80 5.68 17.73
C ASN A 70 17.18 5.00 17.80
N GLY A 71 17.79 4.65 16.66
CA GLY A 71 19.11 4.01 16.63
C GLY A 71 19.16 2.63 17.30
N ILE A 72 18.03 1.92 17.36
CA ILE A 72 17.91 0.62 18.01
C ILE A 72 18.33 -0.47 17.02
N TRP A 73 19.50 -1.04 17.25
CA TRP A 73 20.05 -2.12 16.42
C TRP A 73 19.30 -3.45 16.59
N ASN A 74 18.86 -3.76 17.81
CA ASN A 74 18.08 -4.97 18.11
C ASN A 74 16.69 -4.58 18.65
N PRO A 75 15.62 -4.67 17.82
CA PRO A 75 14.25 -4.32 18.24
C PRO A 75 13.69 -5.12 19.41
N ASN A 76 14.25 -6.31 19.66
CA ASN A 76 13.85 -7.14 20.80
C ASN A 76 14.48 -6.65 22.11
N ARG A 77 15.35 -5.63 22.06
CA ARG A 77 16.07 -5.10 23.20
C ARG A 77 15.75 -3.62 23.39
N ILE A 78 14.61 -3.37 24.02
CA ILE A 78 14.18 -2.06 24.51
C ILE A 78 13.99 -2.10 26.03
N TYR A 79 14.12 -0.94 26.68
CA TYR A 79 14.11 -0.86 28.14
C TYR A 79 12.96 0.00 28.66
N ALA A 80 12.37 -0.40 29.78
CA ALA A 80 11.40 0.44 30.47
C ALA A 80 12.05 1.79 30.86
N GLY A 81 11.31 2.88 30.65
CA GLY A 81 11.80 4.26 30.80
C GLY A 81 12.43 4.85 29.53
N GLN A 82 12.71 4.05 28.49
CA GLN A 82 13.25 4.54 27.23
C GLN A 82 12.19 5.37 26.49
N THR A 83 12.52 6.59 26.06
CA THR A 83 11.62 7.40 25.21
C THR A 83 11.95 7.18 23.75
N LEU A 84 10.94 6.78 22.98
CA LEU A 84 11.03 6.41 21.58
C LEU A 84 10.32 7.46 20.72
N LEU A 85 11.02 8.00 19.73
CA LEU A 85 10.42 8.74 18.64
C LEU A 85 9.61 7.77 17.76
N ILE A 86 8.29 7.94 17.75
CA ILE A 86 7.38 7.04 17.04
C ILE A 86 7.22 7.50 15.59
N TYR A 87 6.74 8.72 15.37
CA TYR A 87 6.67 9.34 14.05
C TYR A 87 6.73 10.86 14.17
N CYS A 88 7.14 11.50 13.08
CA CYS A 88 6.94 12.93 12.88
C CYS A 88 6.04 13.13 11.67
N TYR A 89 5.19 14.14 11.74
CA TYR A 89 4.37 14.57 10.61
C TYR A 89 4.48 16.09 10.50
N THR A 90 4.55 16.57 9.27
CA THR A 90 4.30 17.96 8.97
C THR A 90 2.80 18.08 8.67
N PRO A 91 2.04 18.90 9.40
CA PRO A 91 0.66 19.17 9.04
C PRO A 91 0.65 19.75 7.62
N LYS A 92 0.15 18.97 6.65
CA LYS A 92 -0.01 19.46 5.29
C LYS A 92 -1.12 20.52 5.31
N PRO A 93 -0.93 21.70 4.69
CA PRO A 93 -2.03 22.65 4.51
C PRO A 93 -3.23 21.92 3.88
N PRO A 94 -4.47 22.20 4.32
CA PRO A 94 -5.63 21.51 3.81
C PRO A 94 -5.66 21.60 2.27
N PRO A 95 -5.86 20.48 1.56
CA PRO A 95 -5.94 20.50 0.12
C PRO A 95 -7.12 21.37 -0.34
N PRO A 96 -7.04 22.03 -1.51
CA PRO A 96 -8.16 22.78 -2.05
C PRO A 96 -9.39 21.87 -2.21
N PRO A 97 -10.62 22.41 -2.09
CA PRO A 97 -11.85 21.63 -2.22
C PRO A 97 -11.85 20.87 -3.55
N LYS A 98 -12.00 19.55 -3.48
CA LYS A 98 -12.13 18.69 -4.67
C LYS A 98 -13.38 19.12 -5.45
N PRO A 99 -13.34 19.21 -6.80
CA PRO A 99 -14.54 19.41 -7.61
C PRO A 99 -15.60 18.34 -7.28
N PRO A 100 -16.90 18.67 -7.33
CA PRO A 100 -17.96 17.70 -7.10
C PRO A 100 -17.79 16.50 -8.04
N PRO A 101 -17.93 15.26 -7.55
CA PRO A 101 -17.88 14.09 -8.42
C PRO A 101 -18.96 14.19 -9.52
N PRO A 102 -18.71 13.66 -10.74
CA PRO A 102 -19.74 13.53 -11.76
C PRO A 102 -20.96 12.82 -11.18
N LYS A 103 -22.15 13.38 -11.45
CA LYS A 103 -23.42 12.82 -10.97
C LYS A 103 -23.50 11.33 -11.38
N PRO A 104 -23.83 10.40 -10.45
CA PRO A 104 -23.98 8.99 -10.77
C PRO A 104 -24.96 8.80 -11.93
N GLN A 105 -24.50 8.14 -13.00
CA GLN A 105 -25.35 7.68 -14.08
C GLN A 105 -26.24 6.54 -13.52
N PRO A 106 -27.54 6.45 -13.88
CA PRO A 106 -28.48 5.52 -13.25
C PRO A 106 -27.98 4.07 -13.33
N GLN A 107 -27.70 3.47 -12.17
CA GLN A 107 -27.44 2.04 -12.06
C GLN A 107 -28.74 1.26 -12.32
N PRO A 108 -28.70 0.11 -13.02
CA PRO A 108 -29.83 -0.80 -13.10
C PRO A 108 -30.32 -1.20 -11.70
N PRO A 109 -31.62 -1.45 -11.48
CA PRO A 109 -32.15 -1.71 -10.14
C PRO A 109 -31.52 -2.95 -9.51
N TYR A 110 -30.83 -2.77 -8.38
CA TYR A 110 -30.39 -3.86 -7.50
C TYR A 110 -31.57 -4.33 -6.64
N GLN A 111 -31.84 -5.65 -6.62
CA GLN A 111 -32.76 -6.28 -5.66
C GLN A 111 -31.99 -6.72 -4.40
N PRO A 112 -32.55 -6.54 -3.19
CA PRO A 112 -31.91 -6.95 -1.94
C PRO A 112 -32.18 -8.43 -1.63
N CYS A 113 -31.13 -9.16 -1.24
CA CYS A 113 -31.28 -10.43 -0.51
C CYS A 113 -31.37 -10.13 0.99
N THR A 114 -32.49 -10.50 1.60
CA THR A 114 -32.77 -10.38 3.05
C THR A 114 -32.22 -11.57 3.86
N PRO A 115 -32.13 -11.45 5.21
CA PRO A 115 -31.30 -12.29 6.05
C PRO A 115 -32.04 -13.53 6.56
N ASN A 116 -31.51 -14.71 6.24
CA ASN A 116 -31.57 -15.89 7.09
C ASN A 116 -30.58 -16.93 6.58
N CYS A 117 -29.45 -17.06 7.27
CA CYS A 117 -28.55 -18.19 7.13
C CYS A 117 -28.90 -19.27 8.15
N PRO A 118 -29.23 -20.49 7.71
CA PRO A 118 -28.84 -21.69 8.40
C PRO A 118 -27.62 -22.31 7.70
N GLY A 119 -26.60 -22.63 8.49
CA GLY A 119 -25.70 -23.78 8.32
C GLY A 119 -25.12 -24.08 6.94
N ASN A 120 -23.80 -23.90 6.85
CA ASN A 120 -22.89 -24.64 5.98
C ASN A 120 -23.26 -26.15 5.88
N SER A 121 -23.55 -26.63 4.65
CA SER A 121 -23.43 -28.04 4.15
C SER A 121 -24.35 -28.35 2.94
N GLY A 122 -24.63 -27.38 2.07
CA GLY A 122 -25.41 -27.62 0.84
C GLY A 122 -24.53 -27.51 -0.40
N GLY A 123 -24.37 -28.61 -1.14
CA GLY A 123 -23.65 -28.62 -2.42
C GLY A 123 -24.22 -27.61 -3.40
N TYR A 124 -23.34 -26.89 -4.10
CA TYR A 124 -23.71 -25.99 -5.18
C TYR A 124 -24.45 -26.78 -6.28
N VAL A 125 -25.73 -26.46 -6.50
CA VAL A 125 -26.50 -26.99 -7.64
C VAL A 125 -26.30 -26.00 -8.79
N PRO A 126 -25.68 -26.40 -9.92
CA PRO A 126 -25.45 -25.49 -11.02
C PRO A 126 -26.77 -24.99 -11.61
N PRO A 127 -26.84 -23.71 -12.06
CA PRO A 127 -28.01 -23.20 -12.74
C PRO A 127 -28.30 -23.99 -14.03
N PRO A 128 -29.58 -24.10 -14.45
CA PRO A 128 -29.95 -24.82 -15.67
C PRO A 128 -29.22 -24.23 -16.89
N SER A 129 -28.64 -25.11 -17.71
CA SER A 129 -27.93 -24.77 -18.96
C SER A 129 -28.78 -23.90 -19.89
N GLN A 130 -28.26 -22.76 -20.35
CA GLN A 130 -28.91 -21.94 -21.37
C GLN A 130 -28.55 -22.45 -22.79
N PRO A 131 -29.45 -22.32 -23.78
CA PRO A 131 -29.15 -22.70 -25.15
C PRO A 131 -28.05 -21.78 -25.75
N GLY A 132 -26.90 -22.37 -26.10
CA GLY A 132 -25.69 -21.65 -26.56
C GLY A 132 -24.45 -21.94 -25.73
N ASP A 133 -24.63 -22.56 -24.57
CA ASP A 133 -23.56 -22.95 -23.67
C ASP A 133 -22.93 -24.27 -24.16
N GLY A 134 -21.76 -24.20 -24.79
CA GLY A 134 -20.88 -25.36 -24.86
C GLY A 134 -20.78 -25.99 -23.47
N THR A 135 -21.15 -27.26 -23.36
CA THR A 135 -21.65 -27.90 -22.13
C THR A 135 -20.74 -27.69 -20.92
N ALA A 136 -21.14 -26.81 -19.99
CA ALA A 136 -20.50 -26.63 -18.67
C ALA A 136 -20.51 -27.89 -17.81
N SER A 137 -21.37 -28.85 -18.15
CA SER A 137 -21.74 -30.00 -17.31
C SER A 137 -20.95 -31.28 -17.60
N SER A 138 -19.91 -31.25 -18.44
CA SER A 138 -19.17 -32.46 -18.83
C SER A 138 -17.76 -32.60 -18.22
N CYS A 139 -17.31 -31.64 -17.43
CA CYS A 139 -15.98 -31.72 -16.81
C CYS A 139 -16.00 -32.67 -15.61
N SER A 140 -15.01 -33.58 -15.54
CA SER A 140 -14.87 -34.53 -14.42
C SER A 140 -14.60 -33.86 -13.07
N ILE A 141 -14.08 -32.63 -13.10
CA ILE A 141 -13.87 -31.78 -11.94
C ILE A 141 -14.69 -30.52 -12.16
N GLN A 142 -15.44 -30.10 -11.15
CA GLN A 142 -16.17 -28.85 -11.16
C GLN A 142 -15.55 -27.88 -10.16
N PRO A 143 -15.40 -26.60 -10.52
CA PRO A 143 -14.97 -25.57 -9.58
C PRO A 143 -16.08 -25.28 -8.57
N GLN A 144 -15.70 -24.93 -7.34
CA GLN A 144 -16.61 -24.70 -6.23
C GLN A 144 -16.54 -23.23 -5.77
N ASN A 145 -17.46 -22.83 -4.89
CA ASN A 145 -17.43 -21.52 -4.21
C ASN A 145 -17.28 -20.34 -5.20
N GLY A 146 -16.29 -19.46 -4.95
CA GLY A 146 -16.01 -18.29 -5.79
C GLY A 146 -15.59 -18.66 -7.22
N PHE A 147 -14.82 -19.73 -7.41
CA PHE A 147 -14.43 -20.18 -8.74
C PHE A 147 -15.61 -20.77 -9.51
N GLY A 148 -16.46 -21.55 -8.84
CA GLY A 148 -17.73 -22.03 -9.38
C GLY A 148 -18.60 -20.87 -9.84
N THR A 149 -18.78 -19.86 -8.98
CA THR A 149 -19.58 -18.66 -9.29
C THR A 149 -19.06 -17.95 -10.54
N VAL A 150 -17.74 -17.75 -10.67
CA VAL A 150 -17.16 -17.11 -11.85
C VAL A 150 -17.30 -18.00 -13.09
N TRP A 151 -16.98 -19.29 -13.00
CA TRP A 151 -16.94 -20.20 -14.15
C TRP A 151 -18.34 -20.54 -14.71
N PHE A 152 -19.32 -20.79 -13.84
CA PHE A 152 -20.69 -21.11 -14.28
C PHE A 152 -21.39 -19.89 -14.87
N ASN A 153 -21.24 -18.71 -14.25
CA ASN A 153 -21.98 -17.52 -14.64
C ASN A 153 -21.33 -16.71 -15.77
N ASN A 154 -20.12 -17.06 -16.21
CA ASN A 154 -19.42 -16.36 -17.29
C ASN A 154 -19.05 -17.32 -18.43
N ALA A 155 -19.89 -17.38 -19.47
CA ALA A 155 -19.68 -18.26 -20.63
C ALA A 155 -18.32 -18.00 -21.32
N ASN A 156 -17.89 -16.74 -21.45
CA ASN A 156 -16.60 -16.40 -22.03
C ASN A 156 -15.41 -16.91 -21.20
N VAL A 157 -15.48 -16.80 -19.87
CA VAL A 157 -14.44 -17.34 -18.97
C VAL A 157 -14.33 -18.84 -19.16
N ARG A 158 -15.47 -19.53 -19.18
CA ARG A 158 -15.56 -20.98 -19.34
C ARG A 158 -15.08 -21.44 -20.71
N GLN A 159 -15.41 -20.74 -21.79
CA GLN A 159 -14.91 -21.05 -23.14
C GLN A 159 -13.39 -20.90 -23.25
N GLN A 160 -12.81 -19.90 -22.60
CA GLN A 160 -11.37 -19.66 -22.64
C GLN A 160 -10.57 -20.56 -21.69
N LEU A 161 -11.07 -20.83 -20.48
CA LEU A 161 -10.40 -21.71 -19.52
C LEU A 161 -10.59 -23.19 -19.82
N GLY A 162 -11.74 -23.59 -20.37
CA GLY A 162 -12.12 -24.99 -20.49
C GLY A 162 -12.36 -25.64 -19.14
N CYS A 163 -12.13 -26.96 -19.06
CA CYS A 163 -12.35 -27.74 -17.85
C CYS A 163 -11.23 -27.54 -16.81
N PRO A 164 -11.55 -27.57 -15.51
CA PRO A 164 -10.55 -27.68 -14.45
C PRO A 164 -9.75 -28.97 -14.60
N THR A 165 -8.44 -28.88 -14.35
CA THR A 165 -7.51 -30.02 -14.38
C THR A 165 -7.08 -30.45 -12.98
N THR A 166 -7.29 -29.60 -11.97
CA THR A 166 -7.00 -29.89 -10.56
C THR A 166 -8.19 -29.52 -9.68
N SER A 167 -8.23 -30.10 -8.48
CA SER A 167 -9.06 -29.57 -7.39
C SER A 167 -8.49 -28.24 -6.89
N GLU A 168 -9.33 -27.47 -6.18
CA GLU A 168 -8.94 -26.22 -5.53
C GLU A 168 -7.84 -26.46 -4.49
N GLN A 169 -6.75 -25.70 -4.59
CA GLN A 169 -5.60 -25.78 -3.71
C GLN A 169 -5.47 -24.48 -2.90
N GLY A 170 -5.68 -24.58 -1.59
CA GLY A 170 -5.42 -23.48 -0.66
C GLY A 170 -3.93 -23.18 -0.54
N PHE A 171 -3.58 -21.93 -0.30
CA PHE A 171 -2.21 -21.52 -0.03
C PHE A 171 -2.13 -20.41 1.01
N SER A 172 -0.99 -20.35 1.68
CA SER A 172 -0.52 -19.18 2.42
C SER A 172 0.57 -18.49 1.59
N GLY A 173 0.71 -17.18 1.78
CA GLY A 173 1.82 -16.47 1.15
C GLY A 173 1.75 -14.97 1.41
N TYR A 174 2.23 -14.21 0.43
CA TYR A 174 2.34 -12.76 0.54
C TYR A 174 1.76 -12.07 -0.68
N GLN A 175 1.29 -10.85 -0.49
CA GLN A 175 0.79 -10.02 -1.57
C GLN A 175 1.29 -8.60 -1.43
N GLN A 176 1.41 -7.88 -2.55
CA GLN A 176 1.82 -6.49 -2.52
C GLN A 176 1.19 -5.71 -3.67
N TRP A 177 0.72 -4.51 -3.35
CA TRP A 177 0.22 -3.55 -4.32
C TRP A 177 1.36 -2.68 -4.86
N PHE A 178 1.35 -2.46 -6.16
CA PHE A 178 2.32 -1.65 -6.88
C PHE A 178 1.64 -0.46 -7.55
N HIS A 179 2.45 0.48 -8.03
CA HIS A 179 1.95 1.61 -8.84
C HIS A 179 1.03 1.12 -9.96
N ASN A 180 1.52 0.14 -10.73
CA ASN A 180 0.91 -0.39 -11.94
C ASN A 180 0.59 -1.88 -11.89
N GLY A 181 0.30 -2.42 -10.71
CA GLY A 181 -0.12 -3.81 -10.63
C GLY A 181 -0.27 -4.36 -9.22
N PHE A 182 -0.39 -5.67 -9.17
CA PHE A 182 -0.55 -6.45 -7.97
C PHE A 182 0.27 -7.73 -8.10
N VAL A 183 0.87 -8.16 -6.99
CA VAL A 183 1.70 -9.36 -6.96
C VAL A 183 1.23 -10.26 -5.83
N VAL A 184 1.16 -11.56 -6.10
CA VAL A 184 0.86 -12.60 -5.11
C VAL A 184 1.96 -13.65 -5.17
N ALA A 185 2.62 -13.87 -4.04
CA ALA A 185 3.52 -15.00 -3.81
C ALA A 185 2.72 -16.12 -3.12
N ASN A 186 2.77 -17.32 -3.70
CA ASN A 186 2.19 -18.53 -3.15
C ASN A 186 3.33 -19.39 -2.58
N ASP A 187 3.39 -19.52 -1.26
CA ASP A 187 4.48 -20.26 -0.60
C ASP A 187 4.31 -21.78 -0.75
N SER A 188 3.09 -22.26 -0.98
CA SER A 188 2.80 -23.69 -1.12
C SER A 188 3.36 -24.27 -2.42
N ASN A 189 3.41 -23.50 -3.50
CA ASN A 189 3.98 -23.93 -4.78
C ASN A 189 5.22 -23.12 -5.21
N GLY A 190 5.67 -22.19 -4.38
CA GLY A 190 6.84 -21.34 -4.66
C GLY A 190 6.68 -20.40 -5.84
N THR A 191 5.46 -20.08 -6.28
CA THR A 191 5.22 -19.24 -7.48
C THR A 191 4.82 -17.82 -7.11
N ILE A 192 5.40 -16.84 -7.81
CA ILE A 192 5.07 -15.42 -7.73
C ILE A 192 4.29 -15.04 -8.99
N TYR A 193 3.02 -14.70 -8.81
CA TYR A 193 2.12 -14.23 -9.85
C TYR A 193 2.17 -12.70 -9.89
N VAL A 194 2.35 -12.13 -11.07
CA VAL A 194 2.41 -10.69 -11.31
C VAL A 194 1.28 -10.30 -12.25
N MET A 195 0.35 -9.47 -11.79
CA MET A 195 -0.76 -8.92 -12.56
C MET A 195 -0.50 -7.44 -12.81
N TYR A 196 -0.40 -7.04 -14.08
CA TYR A 196 -0.13 -5.67 -14.48
C TYR A 196 -1.42 -4.92 -14.82
N ASN A 197 -1.47 -3.61 -14.55
CA ASN A 197 -2.66 -2.79 -14.83
C ASN A 197 -3.02 -2.69 -16.33
N ASN A 198 -2.13 -3.11 -17.24
CA ASN A 198 -2.40 -3.18 -18.67
C ASN A 198 -3.19 -4.45 -19.08
N GLY A 199 -3.63 -5.27 -18.11
CA GLY A 199 -4.42 -6.48 -18.36
C GLY A 199 -3.58 -7.73 -18.67
N THR A 200 -2.25 -7.65 -18.56
CA THR A 200 -1.36 -8.81 -18.75
C THR A 200 -0.88 -9.38 -17.43
N TRP A 201 -0.48 -10.65 -17.41
CA TRP A 201 0.12 -11.29 -16.25
C TRP A 201 1.32 -12.15 -16.61
N GLN A 202 2.17 -12.40 -15.61
CA GLN A 202 3.31 -13.31 -15.69
C GLN A 202 3.45 -14.08 -14.38
N GLN A 203 4.17 -15.20 -14.41
CA GLN A 203 4.57 -15.94 -13.22
C GLN A 203 6.07 -16.19 -13.19
N PHE A 204 6.61 -16.24 -11.99
CA PHE A 204 8.03 -16.49 -11.74
C PHE A 204 8.18 -17.48 -10.59
N GLN A 205 9.24 -18.28 -10.63
CA GLN A 205 9.61 -19.10 -9.48
C GLN A 205 10.25 -18.23 -8.41
N ASN A 206 9.82 -18.42 -7.16
CA ASN A 206 10.41 -17.78 -6.00
C ASN A 206 11.77 -18.44 -5.71
N THR A 207 12.84 -17.81 -6.17
CA THR A 207 14.21 -18.27 -5.97
C THR A 207 14.92 -17.56 -4.82
N TRP A 208 14.19 -16.77 -4.01
CA TRP A 208 14.79 -16.06 -2.88
C TRP A 208 15.14 -17.03 -1.76
N THR A 209 16.37 -16.92 -1.26
CA THR A 209 16.87 -17.66 -0.10
C THR A 209 17.30 -16.67 0.99
N PRO A 210 17.46 -17.11 2.25
CA PRO A 210 17.93 -16.24 3.33
C PRO A 210 19.32 -15.61 3.10
N SER A 211 20.12 -16.12 2.16
CA SER A 211 21.41 -15.53 1.79
C SER A 211 21.27 -14.40 0.76
N ASP A 212 20.13 -14.27 0.09
CA ASP A 212 19.88 -13.18 -0.85
C ASP A 212 19.59 -11.87 -0.10
N PRO A 213 19.98 -10.72 -0.67
CA PRO A 213 19.61 -9.43 -0.11
C PRO A 213 18.08 -9.28 -0.10
N VAL A 214 17.52 -8.93 1.06
CA VAL A 214 16.08 -8.66 1.22
C VAL A 214 15.65 -7.53 0.26
N TYR A 215 16.46 -6.48 0.19
CA TYR A 215 16.25 -5.29 -0.61
C TYR A 215 17.60 -4.76 -1.14
N ASN A 216 17.60 -3.78 -2.05
CA ASN A 216 18.84 -3.15 -2.55
C ASN A 216 18.99 -1.76 -1.92
N SER A 217 19.94 -1.61 -1.01
CA SER A 217 20.19 -0.38 -0.25
C SER A 217 20.60 0.82 -1.11
N ASN A 218 21.12 0.60 -2.32
CA ASN A 218 21.49 1.67 -3.25
C ASN A 218 20.28 2.19 -4.04
N LEU A 219 19.13 1.51 -3.95
CA LEU A 219 17.94 1.83 -4.70
C LEU A 219 16.86 2.36 -3.75
N LEU A 220 16.88 3.66 -3.52
CA LEU A 220 15.97 4.35 -2.60
C LEU A 220 14.60 4.60 -3.26
N PRO A 221 13.49 4.21 -2.62
CA PRO A 221 12.17 4.52 -3.14
C PRO A 221 11.87 6.02 -3.07
N PRO A 222 11.10 6.57 -4.02
CA PRO A 222 10.58 7.93 -3.92
C PRO A 222 9.70 8.10 -2.66
N PRO A 223 9.52 9.34 -2.16
CA PRO A 223 8.68 9.61 -0.99
C PRO A 223 7.27 9.00 -1.13
N GLY A 224 6.83 8.24 -0.13
CA GLY A 224 5.53 7.58 -0.11
C GLY A 224 5.46 6.22 -0.83
N TRP A 225 6.60 5.71 -1.31
CA TRP A 225 6.72 4.40 -1.95
C TRP A 225 7.67 3.50 -1.18
N CYS A 226 7.60 2.20 -1.41
CA CYS A 226 8.53 1.23 -0.82
C CYS A 226 9.20 0.37 -1.89
N GLN A 227 10.44 -0.02 -1.60
CA GLN A 227 11.12 -1.06 -2.36
C GLN A 227 10.50 -2.43 -2.01
N PRO A 228 10.15 -3.27 -2.99
CA PRO A 228 9.69 -4.62 -2.73
C PRO A 228 10.80 -5.49 -2.14
N GLU A 229 10.44 -6.37 -1.20
CA GLU A 229 11.37 -7.15 -0.38
C GLU A 229 11.25 -8.65 -0.67
N TYR A 230 12.25 -9.44 -0.23
CA TYR A 230 12.23 -10.91 -0.29
C TYR A 230 12.03 -11.46 -1.72
N GLY A 231 11.22 -12.52 -1.87
CA GLY A 231 10.92 -13.15 -3.17
C GLY A 231 10.31 -12.19 -4.19
N ILE A 232 9.30 -11.42 -3.77
CA ILE A 232 8.65 -10.41 -4.61
C ILE A 232 9.69 -9.34 -5.02
N GLY A 233 10.54 -8.92 -4.09
CA GLY A 233 11.66 -8.02 -4.31
C GLY A 233 12.70 -8.55 -5.29
N LYS A 234 13.08 -9.82 -5.16
CA LYS A 234 14.06 -10.47 -6.05
C LYS A 234 13.51 -10.54 -7.48
N VAL A 235 12.24 -10.90 -7.65
CA VAL A 235 11.56 -10.87 -8.96
C VAL A 235 11.53 -9.44 -9.52
N TRP A 236 11.09 -8.47 -8.72
CA TRP A 236 10.99 -7.08 -9.13
C TRP A 236 12.35 -6.48 -9.55
N ARG A 237 13.44 -6.81 -8.84
CA ARG A 237 14.79 -6.30 -9.16
C ARG A 237 15.45 -7.00 -10.34
N ASN A 238 15.26 -8.31 -10.48
CA ASN A 238 16.12 -9.15 -11.32
C ASN A 238 15.43 -9.70 -12.57
N GLN A 239 14.11 -9.60 -12.69
CA GLN A 239 13.39 -10.05 -13.87
C GLN A 239 13.19 -8.90 -14.85
N ASP A 240 13.49 -9.17 -16.12
CA ASP A 240 13.45 -8.16 -17.17
C ASP A 240 12.08 -7.48 -17.25
N ASN A 241 12.11 -6.15 -17.25
CA ASN A 241 10.95 -5.26 -17.38
C ASN A 241 9.90 -5.35 -16.25
N VAL A 242 10.06 -6.20 -15.23
CA VAL A 242 9.06 -6.33 -14.14
C VAL A 242 8.97 -5.04 -13.34
N SER A 243 10.10 -4.49 -12.87
CA SER A 243 10.12 -3.21 -12.13
C SER A 243 9.65 -2.02 -12.97
N GLN A 244 10.01 -2.00 -14.25
CA GLN A 244 9.60 -0.94 -15.17
C GLN A 244 8.08 -0.94 -15.40
N LYS A 245 7.48 -2.13 -15.49
CA LYS A 245 6.04 -2.29 -15.69
C LYS A 245 5.24 -2.09 -14.41
N LEU A 246 5.69 -2.63 -13.27
CA LEU A 246 5.00 -2.50 -11.98
C LEU A 246 5.17 -1.12 -11.33
N GLY A 247 6.33 -0.49 -11.53
CA GLY A 247 6.74 0.66 -10.71
C GLY A 247 7.03 0.24 -9.26
N TRP A 248 6.97 1.19 -8.34
CA TRP A 248 7.28 0.96 -6.92
C TRP A 248 6.10 0.34 -6.15
N GLY A 249 6.41 -0.31 -5.02
CA GLY A 249 5.41 -0.81 -4.09
C GLY A 249 4.67 0.37 -3.41
N LYS A 250 3.35 0.27 -3.33
CA LYS A 250 2.47 1.26 -2.64
C LYS A 250 2.53 1.11 -1.12
N ALA A 251 2.79 -0.10 -0.65
CA ALA A 251 2.89 -0.47 0.75
C ALA A 251 3.76 -1.74 0.86
N PRO A 252 4.32 -2.03 2.05
CA PRO A 252 5.03 -3.28 2.29
C PRO A 252 4.17 -4.50 1.94
N GLN A 253 4.82 -5.62 1.60
CA GLN A 253 4.11 -6.88 1.36
C GLN A 253 3.34 -7.31 2.63
N GLN A 254 2.16 -7.89 2.43
CA GLN A 254 1.27 -8.34 3.49
C GLN A 254 1.07 -9.84 3.39
N ALA A 255 1.00 -10.53 4.53
CA ALA A 255 0.61 -11.93 4.55
C ALA A 255 -0.81 -12.09 4.00
N THR A 256 -1.05 -13.16 3.26
CA THR A 256 -2.36 -13.46 2.66
C THR A 256 -2.60 -14.95 2.64
N THR A 257 -3.88 -15.29 2.51
CA THR A 257 -4.34 -16.64 2.18
C THR A 257 -5.14 -16.58 0.89
N GLY A 258 -5.07 -17.66 0.13
CA GLY A 258 -5.76 -17.74 -1.13
C GLY A 258 -6.02 -19.17 -1.56
N THR A 259 -6.64 -19.28 -2.72
CA THR A 259 -6.92 -20.55 -3.39
C THR A 259 -6.48 -20.44 -4.83
N THR A 260 -5.97 -21.51 -5.41
CA THR A 260 -5.72 -21.61 -6.84
C THR A 260 -6.39 -22.85 -7.42
N GLN A 261 -6.76 -22.79 -8.69
CA GLN A 261 -7.23 -23.96 -9.43
C GLN A 261 -6.76 -23.88 -10.87
N GLN A 262 -6.23 -24.99 -11.38
CA GLN A 262 -5.74 -25.08 -12.76
C GLN A 262 -6.86 -25.53 -13.71
N TYR A 263 -6.81 -25.00 -14.92
CA TYR A 263 -7.73 -25.28 -16.02
C TYR A 263 -6.92 -25.54 -17.29
N GLN A 264 -7.56 -26.06 -18.34
CA GLN A 264 -6.89 -26.33 -19.62
C GLN A 264 -6.30 -25.06 -20.27
N GLY A 265 -7.01 -23.94 -20.16
CA GLY A 265 -6.66 -22.66 -20.78
C GLY A 265 -6.08 -21.60 -19.84
N GLY A 266 -5.77 -21.96 -18.60
CA GLY A 266 -5.25 -21.02 -17.62
C GLY A 266 -5.47 -21.47 -16.17
N MET A 267 -5.59 -20.52 -15.26
CA MET A 267 -5.87 -20.78 -13.86
C MET A 267 -6.78 -19.72 -13.26
N MET A 268 -7.44 -20.06 -12.16
CA MET A 268 -8.02 -19.06 -11.27
C MET A 268 -7.19 -18.94 -10.00
N LEU A 269 -7.05 -17.72 -9.51
CA LEU A 269 -6.39 -17.38 -8.25
C LEU A 269 -7.34 -16.48 -7.45
N TRP A 270 -7.62 -16.84 -6.20
CA TRP A 270 -8.38 -16.01 -5.29
C TRP A 270 -7.52 -15.61 -4.10
N THR A 271 -7.66 -14.38 -3.63
CA THR A 271 -7.19 -13.97 -2.30
C THR A 271 -8.33 -13.33 -1.53
N SER A 272 -8.27 -13.43 -0.20
CA SER A 272 -9.26 -12.81 0.69
C SER A 272 -9.39 -11.29 0.53
N SER A 273 -8.38 -10.63 -0.03
CA SER A 273 -8.34 -9.17 -0.19
C SER A 273 -8.75 -8.68 -1.58
N THR A 274 -8.72 -9.56 -2.58
CA THR A 274 -8.92 -9.14 -3.98
C THR A 274 -10.10 -9.81 -4.66
N GLY A 275 -10.57 -10.96 -4.21
CA GLY A 275 -11.49 -11.76 -5.03
C GLY A 275 -10.73 -12.60 -6.07
N VAL A 276 -11.43 -13.03 -7.12
CA VAL A 276 -10.98 -14.01 -8.13
C VAL A 276 -10.30 -13.32 -9.31
N TRP A 277 -9.09 -13.74 -9.60
CA TRP A 277 -8.35 -13.46 -10.83
C TRP A 277 -8.43 -14.69 -11.74
N VAL A 278 -8.82 -14.46 -12.99
CA VAL A 278 -8.77 -15.47 -14.05
C VAL A 278 -7.55 -15.17 -14.90
N LEU A 279 -6.54 -16.04 -14.87
CA LEU A 279 -5.25 -15.88 -15.53
C LEU A 279 -5.18 -16.82 -16.73
N TYR A 280 -5.26 -16.29 -17.95
CA TYR A 280 -5.28 -17.10 -19.17
C TYR A 280 -3.88 -17.42 -19.70
N ASN A 281 -3.73 -18.56 -20.37
CA ASN A 281 -2.45 -18.98 -20.98
C ASN A 281 -1.94 -18.04 -22.08
N ASN A 282 -2.80 -17.20 -22.65
CA ASN A 282 -2.39 -16.17 -23.61
C ASN A 282 -1.72 -14.94 -22.94
N GLY A 283 -1.54 -14.96 -21.61
CA GLY A 283 -0.88 -13.89 -20.85
C GLY A 283 -1.79 -12.74 -20.44
N THR A 284 -3.11 -12.85 -20.63
CA THR A 284 -4.10 -11.85 -20.19
C THR A 284 -4.86 -12.31 -18.96
N PHE A 285 -5.52 -11.38 -18.25
CA PHE A 285 -6.37 -11.74 -17.11
C PHE A 285 -7.71 -10.99 -17.07
N GLN A 286 -8.64 -11.55 -16.31
CA GLN A 286 -9.86 -10.89 -15.83
C GLN A 286 -9.92 -10.92 -14.30
N HIS A 287 -10.62 -9.97 -13.70
CA HIS A 287 -10.71 -9.82 -12.24
C HIS A 287 -12.16 -9.64 -11.78
N PHE A 288 -12.55 -10.36 -10.72
CA PHE A 288 -13.89 -10.38 -10.15
C PHE A 288 -13.78 -10.23 -8.62
N SER A 289 -14.34 -9.13 -8.09
CA SER A 289 -14.32 -8.79 -6.66
C SER A 289 -15.50 -9.39 -5.88
#